data_AF-A0A838P7T1-F1
#
_entry.id   AF-A0A838P7T1-F1
#
_cell.length_a   1.000
_cell.length_b   1.000
_cell.length_c   1.000
_cell.angle_alpha   90.00
_cell.angle_beta   90.00
_cell.angle_gamma   90.00
#
_symmetry.space_group_name_H-M   'P 1'
#
loop_
_entity.id
_entity.type
_entity.pdbx_description
1 polymer ?
#
loop_
_entity_poly.entity_id
_entity_poly.type
_entity_poly.pdbx_seq_one_letter_code
_entity_poly.pdbx_strand_id
1 'polypeptide(L)'
;MKAVVGRIFRRSDSEENKREIEEELRFHLELLTLEHLQPDVSLAEAKGAALKRFGNIELIKDQCLEISRKSHPLMPAVKFFLIVVFLVGVLVRVNGTDCDVIHIGDLLIAVPILCRLLLYVRGLNPSRFFSEHKTSTPLMLNETAQPSFTIYDHRKLTPVERLISEK
;
A
#
# COMPACT_ATOMS: atom_id res chain seq x y z
N MET A 1 9.10 -25.05 19.78
CA MET A 1 9.06 -25.00 18.30
C MET A 1 8.22 -23.83 17.72
N LYS A 2 7.05 -23.48 18.28
CA LYS A 2 6.20 -22.35 17.79
C LYS A 2 6.91 -20.98 17.70
N ALA A 3 7.78 -20.64 18.65
CA ALA A 3 8.54 -19.39 18.66
C ALA A 3 9.71 -19.32 17.66
N VAL A 4 10.09 -20.45 17.06
CA VAL A 4 11.15 -20.52 16.04
C VAL A 4 10.52 -20.36 14.66
N VAL A 5 9.41 -21.05 14.40
CA VAL A 5 8.64 -20.94 13.14
C VAL A 5 8.11 -19.51 12.94
N GLY A 6 7.56 -18.88 13.98
CA GLY A 6 7.12 -17.48 13.92
C GLY A 6 8.26 -16.47 13.69
N ARG A 7 9.50 -16.80 14.11
CA ARG A 7 10.68 -15.98 13.83
C ARG A 7 11.19 -16.14 12.40
N ILE A 8 11.07 -17.34 11.83
CA ILE A 8 11.53 -17.63 10.47
C ILE A 8 10.58 -17.01 9.44
N PHE A 9 9.26 -17.17 9.61
CA PHE A 9 8.28 -16.54 8.71
C PHE A 9 8.35 -15.01 8.74
N ARG A 10 8.49 -14.41 9.93
CA ARG A 10 8.61 -12.94 10.07
C ARG A 10 9.93 -12.40 9.50
N ARG A 11 10.97 -13.23 9.39
CA ARG A 11 12.25 -12.87 8.79
C ARG A 11 12.19 -12.97 7.26
N SER A 12 11.48 -13.97 6.73
CA SER A 12 11.27 -14.13 5.28
C SER A 12 10.50 -12.95 4.70
N ASP A 13 9.34 -12.61 5.30
CA ASP A 13 8.53 -11.48 4.85
C ASP A 13 9.30 -10.16 4.92
N SER A 14 10.19 -9.99 5.90
CA SER A 14 10.99 -8.77 6.04
C SER A 14 12.07 -8.61 4.97
N GLU A 15 12.67 -9.70 4.48
CA GLU A 15 13.68 -9.62 3.42
C GLU A 15 13.02 -9.52 2.04
N GLU A 16 11.90 -10.21 1.84
CA GLU A 16 11.06 -10.06 0.64
C GLU A 16 10.55 -8.62 0.51
N ASN A 17 9.97 -8.07 1.57
CA ASN A 17 9.49 -6.69 1.57
C ASN A 17 10.62 -5.65 1.37
N LYS A 18 11.84 -5.92 1.85
CA LYS A 18 13.00 -5.06 1.55
C LYS A 18 13.33 -5.05 0.06
N ARG A 19 13.32 -6.23 -0.57
CA ARG A 19 13.59 -6.38 -1.99
C ARG A 19 12.51 -5.71 -2.84
N GLU A 20 11.24 -5.90 -2.50
CA GLU A 20 10.13 -5.24 -3.19
C GLU A 20 10.25 -3.70 -3.13
N ILE A 21 10.54 -3.14 -1.94
CA ILE A 21 10.76 -1.70 -1.80
C ILE A 21 11.95 -1.23 -2.63
N GLU A 22 13.06 -1.97 -2.64
CA GLU A 22 14.24 -1.61 -3.44
C GLU A 22 13.98 -1.66 -4.95
N GLU A 23 13.25 -2.67 -5.41
CA GLU A 23 12.86 -2.83 -6.81
C GLU A 23 11.95 -1.67 -7.27
N GLU A 24 10.98 -1.27 -6.45
CA GLU A 24 10.09 -0.14 -6.74
C GLU A 24 10.84 1.20 -6.76
N LEU A 25 11.73 1.43 -5.79
CA LEU A 25 12.56 2.64 -5.76
C LEU A 25 13.47 2.74 -7.00
N ARG A 26 14.03 1.62 -7.45
CA ARG A 26 14.83 1.56 -8.67
C ARG A 26 13.98 1.87 -9.91
N PHE A 27 12.79 1.29 -9.99
CA PHE A 27 11.86 1.54 -11.09
C PHE A 27 11.50 3.04 -11.20
N HIS A 28 11.21 3.70 -10.08
CA HIS A 28 10.93 5.14 -10.10
C HIS A 28 12.13 6.00 -10.51
N LEU A 29 13.34 5.64 -10.08
CA LEU A 29 14.55 6.33 -10.52
C LEU A 29 14.79 6.18 -12.02
N GLU A 30 14.57 4.99 -12.57
CA GLU A 30 14.68 4.73 -14.01
C GLU A 30 13.62 5.53 -14.79
N LEU A 31 12.38 5.56 -14.31
CA LEU A 31 11.31 6.33 -14.92
C LEU A 31 11.62 7.84 -14.94
N LEU A 32 12.10 8.39 -13.81
CA LEU A 32 12.52 9.79 -13.74
C LEU A 32 13.74 10.07 -14.62
N THR A 33 14.67 9.12 -14.73
CA THR A 33 15.83 9.26 -15.61
C THR A 33 15.38 9.36 -17.07
N LEU A 34 14.40 8.55 -17.48
CA LEU A 34 13.83 8.61 -18.83
C LEU A 34 13.08 9.93 -19.07
N GLU A 35 12.37 10.46 -18.06
CA GLU A 35 11.69 11.77 -18.17
C GLU A 35 12.68 12.93 -18.40
N HIS A 36 13.88 12.85 -17.81
CA HIS A 36 14.93 13.87 -17.99
C HIS A 36 15.85 13.62 -19.19
N LEU A 37 15.65 12.51 -19.92
CA LEU A 37 16.44 12.19 -21.09
C LEU A 37 15.92 13.00 -22.29
N GLN A 38 16.57 14.14 -22.54
CA GLN A 38 16.35 14.95 -23.74
C GLN A 38 17.46 14.67 -24.77
N PRO A 39 17.24 14.94 -26.07
CA PRO A 39 18.22 14.66 -27.14
C PRO A 39 19.61 15.29 -26.88
N ASP A 40 19.63 16.34 -26.09
CA ASP A 40 20.76 17.22 -25.79
C ASP A 40 21.37 16.95 -24.39
N VAL A 41 20.82 15.99 -23.63
CA VAL A 41 21.25 15.68 -22.26
C VAL A 41 21.85 14.27 -22.20
N SER A 42 23.04 14.16 -21.59
CA SER A 42 23.69 12.85 -21.42
C SER A 42 22.95 11.98 -20.40
N LEU A 43 22.99 10.66 -20.56
CA LEU A 43 22.37 9.72 -19.61
C LEU A 43 22.86 9.92 -18.16
N ALA A 44 24.13 10.28 -17.97
CA ALA A 44 24.71 10.54 -16.65
C ALA A 44 24.10 11.79 -16.00
N GLU A 45 23.85 12.83 -16.80
CA GLU A 45 23.25 14.08 -16.36
C GLU A 45 21.75 13.92 -16.08
N ALA A 46 21.03 13.14 -16.91
CA ALA A 46 19.64 12.77 -16.67
C ALA A 46 19.48 11.96 -15.36
N LYS A 47 20.41 11.02 -15.08
CA LYS A 47 20.45 10.28 -13.81
C LYS A 47 20.75 11.19 -12.62
N GLY A 48 21.67 12.15 -12.78
CA GLY A 48 21.98 13.14 -11.75
C GLY A 48 20.78 14.02 -11.42
N ALA A 49 20.04 14.46 -12.44
CA ALA A 49 18.80 15.23 -12.29
C ALA A 49 17.70 14.40 -11.61
N ALA A 50 17.53 13.13 -12.01
CA ALA A 50 16.59 12.21 -11.39
C ALA A 50 16.89 11.99 -9.91
N LEU A 51 18.16 11.73 -9.54
CA LEU A 51 18.58 11.57 -8.15
C LEU A 51 18.34 12.84 -7.32
N LYS A 52 18.66 14.01 -7.87
CA LYS A 52 18.45 15.30 -7.21
C LYS A 52 16.97 15.59 -6.98
N ARG A 53 16.09 15.16 -7.88
CA ARG A 53 14.64 15.31 -7.77
C ARG A 53 14.00 14.27 -6.84
N PHE A 54 14.54 13.06 -6.83
CA PHE A 54 14.08 11.97 -5.96
C PHE A 54 14.46 12.21 -4.49
N GLY A 55 15.62 12.84 -4.25
CA GLY A 55 16.08 13.18 -2.91
C GLY A 55 16.80 12.00 -2.23
N ASN A 56 16.68 11.92 -0.90
CA ASN A 56 17.38 10.92 -0.11
C ASN A 56 16.66 9.55 -0.17
N ILE A 57 17.12 8.69 -1.08
CA ILE A 57 16.59 7.33 -1.30
C ILE A 57 16.69 6.47 -0.04
N GLU A 58 17.76 6.61 0.73
CA GLU A 58 17.99 5.79 1.93
C GLU A 58 16.95 6.12 3.01
N LEU A 59 16.65 7.41 3.20
CA LEU A 59 15.62 7.86 4.12
C LEU A 59 14.23 7.32 3.72
N ILE A 60 13.89 7.36 2.43
CA ILE A 60 12.61 6.87 1.90
C ILE A 60 12.51 5.35 2.13
N LYS A 61 13.57 4.61 1.82
CA LYS A 61 13.65 3.17 2.06
C LYS A 61 13.40 2.83 3.52
N ASP A 62 14.04 3.56 4.45
CA ASP A 62 13.90 3.31 5.88
C ASP A 62 12.49 3.60 6.38
N GLN A 63 11.84 4.65 5.87
CA GLN A 63 10.44 4.97 6.18
C GLN A 63 9.48 3.89 5.65
N CYS A 64 9.66 3.43 4.41
CA CYS A 64 8.85 2.35 3.85
C CYS A 64 9.01 1.05 4.65
N LEU A 65 10.23 0.74 5.08
CA LEU A 65 10.50 -0.41 5.94
C LEU A 65 9.87 -0.27 7.32
N GLU A 66 9.87 0.93 7.90
CA GLU A 66 9.23 1.18 9.19
C GLU A 66 7.71 1.03 9.12
N ILE A 67 7.08 1.53 8.06
CA ILE A 67 5.63 1.39 7.81
C ILE A 67 5.27 -0.09 7.61
N SER A 68 6.03 -0.81 6.78
CA SER A 68 5.80 -2.24 6.56
C SER A 68 5.96 -3.05 7.85
N ARG A 69 6.97 -2.71 8.68
CA ARG A 69 7.16 -3.34 9.99
C ARG A 69 6.03 -3.04 10.99
N LYS A 70 5.37 -1.88 10.85
CA LYS A 70 4.20 -1.49 11.65
C LYS A 70 2.88 -2.09 11.13
N SER A 71 2.88 -2.78 9.99
CA SER A 71 1.67 -3.42 9.46
C SER A 71 1.04 -4.34 10.53
N HIS A 72 -0.19 -4.00 10.89
CA HIS A 72 -0.80 -4.43 12.14
C HIS A 72 -0.97 -5.97 12.21
N PRO A 73 -0.59 -6.64 13.32
CA PRO A 73 -0.77 -8.08 13.52
C PRO A 73 -2.25 -8.48 13.68
N LEU A 74 -3.19 -7.54 13.54
CA LEU A 74 -4.62 -7.77 13.73
C LEU A 74 -5.18 -8.73 12.67
N MET A 75 -4.79 -8.60 11.41
CA MET A 75 -5.30 -9.46 10.34
C MET A 75 -4.88 -10.94 10.50
N PRO A 76 -3.61 -11.29 10.76
CA PRO A 76 -3.25 -12.68 11.03
C PRO A 76 -3.89 -13.21 12.33
N ALA A 77 -4.04 -12.39 13.36
CA ALA A 77 -4.72 -12.78 14.60
C ALA A 77 -6.21 -13.08 14.38
N VAL A 78 -6.92 -12.24 13.61
CA VAL A 78 -8.33 -12.46 13.24
C VAL A 78 -8.48 -13.75 12.44
N LYS A 79 -7.61 -14.01 11.46
CA LYS A 79 -7.62 -15.29 10.71
C LYS A 79 -7.46 -16.49 11.64
N PHE A 80 -6.52 -16.43 12.58
CA PHE A 80 -6.31 -17.51 13.55
C PHE A 80 -7.53 -17.71 14.45
N PHE A 81 -8.11 -16.62 14.96
CA PHE A 81 -9.32 -16.66 15.79
C PHE A 81 -10.49 -17.33 15.05
N LEU A 82 -10.73 -16.97 13.78
CA LEU A 82 -11.79 -17.58 12.97
C LEU A 82 -11.60 -19.09 12.79
N ILE A 83 -10.35 -19.56 12.64
CA ILE A 83 -10.04 -21.00 12.55
C ILE A 83 -10.37 -21.70 13.87
N VAL A 84 -10.00 -21.11 15.01
CA VAL A 84 -10.29 -21.68 16.33
C VAL A 84 -11.80 -21.79 16.55
N VAL A 85 -12.55 -20.72 16.26
CA VAL A 85 -14.03 -20.72 16.38
C VAL A 85 -14.65 -21.80 15.51
N PHE A 86 -14.19 -21.96 14.27
CA PHE A 86 -14.66 -23.00 13.36
C PHE A 86 -14.42 -24.41 13.93
N LEU A 87 -13.21 -24.68 14.43
CA LEU A 87 -12.88 -25.98 15.04
C LEU A 87 -13.74 -26.27 16.26
N VAL A 88 -13.95 -25.27 17.12
CA VAL A 88 -14.84 -25.40 18.29
C VAL A 88 -16.27 -25.70 17.84
N GLY A 89 -16.79 -25.02 16.82
CA GLY A 89 -18.11 -25.32 16.27
C GLY A 89 -18.26 -26.75 15.76
N VAL A 90 -17.23 -27.27 15.06
CA VAL A 90 -17.19 -28.68 14.62
C VAL A 90 -17.16 -29.64 15.81
N LEU A 91 -16.34 -29.36 16.83
CA LEU A 91 -16.27 -30.15 18.05
C LEU A 91 -17.61 -30.19 18.78
N VAL A 92 -18.30 -29.05 18.90
CA VAL A 92 -19.64 -28.97 19.50
C VAL A 92 -20.65 -29.78 18.69
N ARG A 93 -20.60 -29.70 17.36
CA ARG A 93 -21.51 -30.45 16.49
C ARG A 93 -21.31 -31.96 16.56
N VAL A 94 -20.07 -32.44 16.69
CA VAL A 94 -19.77 -33.88 16.76
C VAL A 94 -20.10 -34.46 18.14
N ASN A 95 -19.95 -33.68 19.21
CA ASN A 95 -20.21 -34.15 20.59
C ASN A 95 -21.61 -33.81 21.11
N GLY A 96 -22.37 -32.96 20.42
CA GLY A 96 -23.73 -32.58 20.79
C GLY A 96 -24.73 -33.67 20.42
N THR A 97 -25.21 -34.42 21.41
CA THR A 97 -26.29 -35.41 21.23
C THR A 97 -27.68 -34.78 21.29
N ASP A 98 -27.79 -33.55 21.80
CA ASP A 98 -29.06 -32.84 21.95
C ASP A 98 -29.33 -31.90 20.76
N CYS A 99 -30.56 -31.87 20.27
CA CYS A 99 -30.97 -31.06 19.11
C CYS A 99 -30.61 -29.56 19.26
N ASP A 100 -30.74 -28.99 20.45
CA ASP A 100 -30.41 -27.58 20.70
C ASP A 100 -28.90 -27.30 20.59
N VAL A 101 -28.05 -28.27 20.95
CA VAL A 101 -26.59 -28.14 20.89
C VAL A 101 -26.09 -28.20 19.45
N ILE A 102 -26.78 -28.97 18.59
CA ILE A 102 -26.47 -29.06 17.15
C ILE A 102 -26.67 -27.70 16.47
N HIS A 103 -27.76 -26.99 16.77
CA HIS A 103 -28.01 -25.65 16.22
C HIS A 103 -26.95 -24.62 16.62
N ILE A 104 -26.47 -24.68 17.85
CA ILE A 104 -25.37 -23.82 18.32
C ILE A 104 -24.06 -24.15 17.57
N GLY A 105 -23.78 -25.43 17.35
CA GLY A 105 -22.64 -25.89 16.54
C GLY A 105 -22.70 -25.37 15.10
N ASP A 106 -23.87 -25.43 14.47
CA ASP A 106 -24.07 -24.93 13.11
C ASP A 106 -23.88 -23.41 13.01
N LEU A 107 -24.36 -22.66 13.99
CA LEU A 107 -24.15 -21.21 14.05
C LEU A 107 -22.67 -20.86 14.22
N LEU A 108 -21.95 -21.58 15.09
CA LEU A 108 -20.50 -21.43 15.30
C LEU A 108 -19.68 -21.77 14.05
N ILE A 109 -20.17 -22.65 13.18
CA ILE A 109 -19.54 -22.96 11.89
C ILE A 109 -19.87 -21.88 10.84
N ALA A 110 -21.11 -21.40 10.81
CA ALA A 110 -21.57 -20.42 9.83
C ALA A 110 -20.88 -19.05 10.00
N VAL A 111 -20.73 -18.57 11.24
CA VAL A 111 -20.10 -17.27 11.54
C VAL A 111 -18.70 -17.11 10.91
N PRO A 112 -17.73 -18.01 11.12
CA PRO A 112 -16.40 -17.87 10.53
C PRO A 112 -16.39 -18.03 9.01
N ILE A 113 -17.30 -18.82 8.43
CA ILE A 113 -17.46 -18.92 6.97
C ILE A 113 -17.95 -17.59 6.41
N LEU A 114 -18.98 -17.00 7.01
CA LEU A 114 -19.52 -15.69 6.66
C LEU A 114 -18.47 -14.58 6.83
N CYS A 115 -17.74 -14.55 7.95
CA CYS A 115 -16.65 -13.60 8.16
C CYS A 115 -15.55 -13.77 7.11
N ARG A 116 -15.16 -15.00 6.77
CA ARG A 116 -14.15 -15.26 5.73
C ARG A 116 -14.64 -14.81 4.36
N LEU A 117 -15.91 -15.05 4.03
CA LEU A 117 -16.53 -14.60 2.79
C LEU A 117 -16.59 -13.07 2.72
N LEU A 118 -16.99 -12.40 3.80
CA LEU A 118 -17.00 -10.94 3.88
C LEU A 118 -15.60 -10.34 3.78
N LEU A 119 -14.60 -10.95 4.40
CA LEU A 119 -13.20 -10.55 4.26
C LEU A 119 -12.70 -10.78 2.83
N TYR A 120 -13.15 -11.86 2.18
CA TYR A 120 -12.83 -12.13 0.79
C TYR A 120 -13.45 -11.07 -0.13
N VAL A 121 -14.75 -10.78 0.03
CA VAL A 121 -15.47 -9.74 -0.71
C VAL A 121 -14.87 -8.34 -0.46
N ARG A 122 -14.50 -8.02 0.80
CA ARG A 122 -13.76 -6.78 1.12
C ARG A 122 -12.33 -6.78 0.58
N GLY A 123 -11.71 -7.95 0.40
CA GLY A 123 -10.42 -8.09 -0.28
C GLY A 123 -10.53 -7.99 -1.81
N LEU A 124 -11.68 -8.36 -2.37
CA LEU A 124 -12.07 -8.15 -3.76
C LEU A 124 -12.54 -6.71 -4.02
N ASN A 125 -12.68 -5.89 -2.99
CA ASN A 125 -12.96 -4.46 -3.13
C ASN A 125 -11.87 -3.90 -4.06
N PRO A 126 -12.24 -3.21 -5.15
CA PRO A 126 -11.32 -2.81 -6.20
C PRO A 126 -10.25 -1.81 -5.74
N SER A 127 -10.10 -1.50 -4.46
CA SER A 127 -8.92 -0.82 -3.91
C SER A 127 -7.62 -1.64 -4.02
N ARG A 128 -7.66 -2.89 -4.50
CA ARG A 128 -6.47 -3.62 -4.99
C ARG A 128 -6.30 -3.57 -6.52
N PHE A 129 -7.33 -3.14 -7.25
CA PHE A 129 -7.31 -2.98 -8.72
C PHE A 129 -7.12 -1.53 -9.15
N PHE A 130 -7.64 -0.59 -8.37
CA PHE A 130 -7.15 0.76 -8.28
C PHE A 130 -5.99 0.72 -7.30
N SER A 131 -4.77 0.61 -7.83
CA SER A 131 -3.66 1.35 -7.21
C SER A 131 -4.20 2.74 -6.91
N GLU A 132 -3.90 3.23 -5.72
CA GLU A 132 -4.41 4.49 -5.20
C GLU A 132 -3.96 5.65 -6.09
N HIS A 133 -4.65 5.84 -7.21
CA HIS A 133 -4.64 7.03 -8.05
C HIS A 133 -5.50 8.11 -7.39
N LYS A 134 -5.51 8.16 -6.05
CA LYS A 134 -5.96 9.32 -5.29
C LYS A 134 -4.73 10.15 -4.96
N THR A 135 -4.36 10.99 -5.92
CA THR A 135 -3.99 12.39 -5.63
C THR A 135 -3.07 12.60 -4.43
N SER A 136 -2.01 11.82 -4.36
CA SER A 136 -0.86 12.08 -3.51
C SER A 136 0.32 11.48 -4.25
N THR A 137 0.91 12.31 -5.10
CA THR A 137 2.31 12.22 -5.47
C THR A 137 3.07 12.89 -4.32
N PRO A 138 3.62 12.18 -3.31
CA PRO A 138 4.36 12.83 -2.22
C PRO A 138 5.85 12.49 -2.31
N LEU A 139 6.32 12.03 -3.47
CA LEU A 139 7.74 12.02 -3.83
C LEU A 139 8.03 13.18 -4.80
N MET A 140 7.50 14.35 -4.46
CA MET A 140 8.17 15.61 -4.73
C MET A 140 9.04 15.91 -3.51
N LEU A 141 10.25 15.38 -3.43
CA LEU A 141 11.21 15.81 -2.42
C LEU A 141 12.35 16.60 -3.06
N ASN A 142 11.94 17.69 -3.72
CA ASN A 142 12.57 18.97 -3.45
C ASN A 142 11.52 20.10 -3.50
N GLU A 143 10.98 20.46 -2.34
CA GLU A 143 10.13 21.65 -2.13
C GLU A 143 10.87 23.00 -2.31
N THR A 144 12.13 23.01 -2.77
CA THR A 144 12.84 24.27 -3.09
C THR A 144 12.79 24.67 -4.57
N ALA A 145 12.05 23.96 -5.41
CA ALA A 145 11.71 24.43 -6.74
C ALA A 145 10.19 24.53 -6.86
N GLN A 146 9.60 25.59 -6.31
CA GLN A 146 8.32 26.06 -6.82
C GLN A 146 8.56 26.58 -8.25
N PRO A 147 8.03 25.95 -9.31
CA PRO A 147 7.62 26.75 -10.44
C PRO A 147 6.46 27.60 -9.90
N SER A 148 6.67 28.90 -9.79
CA SER A 148 5.61 29.86 -9.54
C SER A 148 4.65 29.83 -10.74
N PHE A 149 3.79 28.82 -10.82
CA PHE A 149 2.61 28.85 -11.66
C PHE A 149 1.62 29.75 -10.92
N THR A 150 1.89 31.05 -10.93
CA THR A 150 0.92 32.06 -10.56
C THR A 150 -0.22 31.93 -11.56
N ILE A 151 -1.26 31.20 -11.17
CA ILE A 151 -2.53 31.04 -11.88
C ILE A 151 -3.22 32.40 -12.16
N TYR A 152 -2.72 33.46 -11.53
CA TYR A 152 -3.21 34.83 -11.63
C TYR A 152 -2.07 35.79 -11.96
N ASP A 153 -2.30 36.69 -12.92
CA ASP A 153 -1.45 37.85 -13.17
C ASP A 153 -1.50 38.82 -11.97
N HIS A 154 -0.60 39.81 -11.89
CA HIS A 154 -0.61 40.89 -10.88
C HIS A 154 -1.95 41.63 -10.79
N ARG A 155 -2.77 41.51 -11.84
CA ARG A 155 -4.15 42.04 -11.95
C ARG A 155 -5.24 41.05 -11.52
N LYS A 156 -4.88 39.89 -10.94
CA LYS A 156 -5.77 38.79 -10.54
C LYS A 156 -6.62 38.21 -11.69
N LEU A 157 -6.15 38.28 -12.92
CA LEU A 157 -6.86 37.75 -14.09
C LEU A 157 -6.50 36.29 -14.34
N THR A 158 -7.51 35.49 -14.65
CA THR A 158 -7.34 34.10 -15.10
C THR A 158 -6.84 34.05 -16.55
N PRO A 159 -6.24 32.93 -17.01
CA PRO A 159 -5.79 32.78 -18.41
C PRO A 159 -6.89 33.03 -19.45
N VAL A 160 -8.15 32.73 -19.11
CA VAL A 160 -9.30 32.95 -19.98
C VAL A 160 -9.68 34.43 -20.05
N GLU A 161 -9.60 35.16 -18.94
CA GLU A 161 -9.93 36.60 -18.90
C GLU A 161 -8.92 37.46 -19.67
N ARG A 162 -7.66 37.02 -19.81
CA ARG A 162 -6.66 37.68 -20.67
C ARG A 162 -7.07 37.75 -22.13
N LEU A 163 -7.62 36.67 -22.68
CA LEU A 163 -8.04 36.59 -24.08
C LEU A 163 -9.28 37.46 -24.38
N ILE A 164 -10.06 37.79 -23.36
CA ILE A 164 -11.28 38.58 -23.48
C ILE A 164 -10.97 40.08 -23.34
N SER A 165 -9.94 40.45 -22.57
CA SER A 165 -9.56 41.84 -22.32
C SER A 165 -8.68 42.46 -23.42
N GLU A 166 -8.07 41.65 -24.31
CA GLU A 166 -7.27 42.13 -25.45
C GLU A 166 -8.12 42.43 -26.71
N LYS A 167 -9.45 42.50 -26.58
CA LYS A 167 -10.38 42.83 -27.66
C LYS A 167 -11.21 44.07 -27.33
#